data_AF-A0A5B8W6F1-F1
#
_entry.id   AF-A0A5B8W6F1-F1
#
_cell.length_a   1.000
_cell.length_b   1.000
_cell.length_c   1.000
_cell.angle_alpha   90.00
_cell.angle_beta   90.00
_cell.angle_gamma   90.00
#
_symmetry.space_group_name_H-M   'P 1'
#
loop_
_entity.id
_entity.type
_entity.pdbx_description
1 polymer ?
#
loop_
_entity_poly.entity_id
_entity_poly.type
_entity_poly.pdbx_seq_one_letter_code
_entity_poly.pdbx_strand_id
1 'polypeptide(L)'
;MTELTYNKDIAEFRIVKEYHVSGKQLKTYAIHDYYGKNKFAEVDGNIEWVRRLIWQFKDGNNSATVANKIAQAFRAKGFSVTNACLMVIPASDPIRNTNRFRNFSNSLGNALGLPNCYDGITTVAHEATKGHAGGNKIEHFTFHNAKYTGKTVYLFDDVCTSATSFKQVAAELLRTGASNVIGLFLAKTVSTYVQYEPDFDVFDIDDLF
;
A
#
# COMPACT_ATOMS: atom_id res chain seq x y z
N MET A 1 23.85 -18.94 -3.66
CA MET A 1 22.75 -18.01 -3.33
C MET A 1 21.56 -18.89 -3.00
N THR A 2 20.96 -18.79 -1.82
CA THR A 2 19.71 -19.50 -1.53
C THR A 2 18.67 -18.92 -2.49
N GLU A 3 18.20 -19.71 -3.45
CA GLU A 3 17.11 -19.29 -4.33
C GLU A 3 15.88 -19.10 -3.46
N LEU A 4 15.49 -17.84 -3.24
CA LEU A 4 14.19 -17.55 -2.67
C LEU A 4 13.18 -17.94 -3.74
N THR A 5 12.25 -18.83 -3.41
CA THR A 5 11.14 -19.31 -4.27
C THR A 5 10.09 -18.21 -4.49
N TYR A 6 10.54 -16.98 -4.73
CA TYR A 6 9.70 -15.81 -4.79
C TYR A 6 9.05 -15.66 -6.16
N ASN A 7 7.71 -15.59 -6.23
CA ASN A 7 7.00 -15.34 -7.47
C ASN A 7 6.69 -13.84 -7.66
N LYS A 8 7.22 -13.21 -8.72
CA LYS A 8 6.93 -11.81 -9.06
C LYS A 8 5.47 -11.57 -9.54
N ASP A 9 4.80 -12.62 -9.99
CA ASP A 9 3.48 -12.55 -10.59
C ASP A 9 2.35 -12.64 -9.57
N ILE A 10 2.68 -12.73 -8.26
CA ILE A 10 1.72 -12.59 -7.16
C ILE A 10 0.89 -11.32 -7.37
N ALA A 11 -0.43 -11.48 -7.29
CA ALA A 11 -1.43 -10.44 -7.48
C ALA A 11 -2.50 -10.47 -6.39
N GLU A 12 -2.12 -10.92 -5.20
CA GLU A 12 -2.98 -11.07 -4.02
C GLU A 12 -2.34 -10.45 -2.78
N PHE A 13 -3.19 -10.02 -1.85
CA PHE A 13 -2.74 -9.45 -0.58
C PHE A 13 -2.36 -10.54 0.42
N ARG A 14 -1.15 -11.05 0.32
CA ARG A 14 -0.64 -12.12 1.22
C ARG A 14 -0.08 -11.60 2.54
N ILE A 15 0.41 -10.36 2.60
CA ILE A 15 1.02 -9.81 3.81
C ILE A 15 -0.02 -8.98 4.56
N VAL A 16 -0.51 -9.48 5.69
CA VAL A 16 -1.48 -8.78 6.53
C VAL A 16 -0.85 -8.38 7.86
N LYS A 17 -1.08 -7.14 8.29
CA LYS A 17 -0.72 -6.66 9.63
C LYS A 17 -1.88 -5.91 10.26
N GLU A 18 -2.06 -6.10 11.56
CA GLU A 18 -3.07 -5.46 12.37
C GLU A 18 -2.44 -4.40 13.28
N TYR A 19 -3.17 -3.29 13.46
CA TYR A 19 -2.77 -2.17 14.31
C TYR A 19 -3.96 -1.69 15.12
N HIS A 20 -3.70 -1.18 16.33
CA HIS A 20 -4.70 -0.45 17.10
C HIS A 20 -4.37 1.05 16.99
N VAL A 21 -5.28 1.82 16.39
CA VAL A 21 -5.13 3.26 16.13
C VAL A 21 -6.42 3.96 16.51
N SER A 22 -6.34 4.98 17.37
CA SER A 22 -7.51 5.76 17.83
C SER A 22 -8.66 4.89 18.34
N GLY A 23 -8.35 3.82 19.08
CA GLY A 23 -9.34 2.88 19.63
C GLY A 23 -9.98 1.94 18.61
N LYS A 24 -9.56 1.96 17.34
CA LYS A 24 -10.02 1.04 16.28
C LYS A 24 -8.92 0.07 15.86
N GLN A 25 -9.31 -1.15 15.54
CA GLN A 25 -8.43 -2.12 14.89
C GLN A 25 -8.39 -1.84 13.39
N LEU A 26 -7.21 -1.61 12.85
CA LEU A 26 -6.95 -1.35 11.43
C LEU A 26 -6.09 -2.45 10.83
N LYS A 27 -6.27 -2.70 9.53
CA LYS A 27 -5.48 -3.68 8.77
C LYS A 27 -4.72 -3.01 7.65
N THR A 28 -3.50 -3.49 7.43
CA THR A 28 -2.72 -3.19 6.23
C THR A 28 -2.47 -4.47 5.45
N TYR A 29 -2.48 -4.34 4.13
CA TYR A 29 -2.32 -5.42 3.17
C TYR A 29 -1.21 -5.08 2.18
N ALA A 30 -0.30 -6.02 1.93
CA ALA A 30 0.73 -5.87 0.91
C ALA A 30 0.87 -7.12 0.04
N ILE A 31 1.24 -6.92 -1.22
CA ILE A 31 1.40 -8.01 -2.21
C ILE A 31 2.82 -8.59 -2.13
N HIS A 32 3.83 -7.73 -2.13
CA HIS A 32 5.22 -8.12 -2.32
C HIS A 32 6.09 -7.89 -1.08
N ASP A 33 7.19 -8.64 -0.97
CA ASP A 33 8.26 -8.35 -0.02
C ASP A 33 9.24 -7.37 -0.65
N TYR A 34 9.60 -6.33 0.09
CA TYR A 34 10.57 -5.34 -0.35
C TYR A 34 11.89 -5.50 0.40
N TYR A 35 12.86 -6.06 -0.31
CA TYR A 35 14.24 -6.17 0.15
C TYR A 35 14.99 -4.90 -0.25
N GLY A 36 15.27 -3.99 0.67
CA GLY A 36 15.98 -2.75 0.34
C GLY A 36 17.45 -2.98 -0.02
N LYS A 37 17.96 -2.32 -1.08
CA LYS A 37 19.37 -2.43 -1.54
C LYS A 37 20.40 -2.16 -0.44
N ASN A 38 20.12 -1.23 0.47
CA ASN A 38 21.02 -0.89 1.57
C ASN A 38 21.30 -2.06 2.53
N LYS A 39 20.39 -3.04 2.61
CA LYS A 39 20.47 -4.16 3.56
C LYS A 39 20.68 -5.51 2.87
N PHE A 40 20.23 -5.63 1.63
CA PHE A 40 20.32 -6.84 0.81
C PHE A 40 20.93 -6.46 -0.53
N ALA A 41 22.25 -6.56 -0.67
CA ALA A 41 22.94 -6.19 -1.91
C ALA A 41 22.50 -7.08 -3.08
N GLU A 42 22.48 -8.40 -2.85
CA GLU A 42 22.09 -9.42 -3.81
C GLU A 42 20.78 -10.08 -3.39
N VAL A 43 19.91 -10.31 -4.38
CA VAL A 43 18.60 -10.98 -4.26
C VAL A 43 18.33 -11.72 -5.56
N ASP A 44 17.38 -12.66 -5.56
CA ASP A 44 16.99 -13.35 -6.79
C ASP A 44 16.34 -12.40 -7.83
N GLY A 45 16.22 -12.90 -9.06
CA GLY A 45 15.72 -12.12 -10.20
C GLY A 45 14.28 -11.61 -10.03
N ASN A 46 13.42 -12.32 -9.30
CA ASN A 46 12.03 -11.92 -9.08
C ASN A 46 11.93 -10.82 -8.03
N ILE A 47 12.74 -10.87 -6.97
CA ILE A 47 12.85 -9.75 -6.02
C ILE A 47 13.48 -8.52 -6.69
N GLU A 48 14.50 -8.69 -7.53
CA GLU A 48 15.08 -7.56 -8.28
C GLU A 48 14.05 -6.97 -9.26
N TRP A 49 13.16 -7.79 -9.83
CA TRP A 49 12.03 -7.30 -10.62
C TRP A 49 11.07 -6.44 -9.77
N VAL A 50 10.70 -6.88 -8.57
CA VAL A 50 9.84 -6.11 -7.65
C VAL A 50 10.48 -4.76 -7.29
N ARG A 51 11.79 -4.73 -7.02
CA ARG A 51 12.53 -3.48 -6.78
C ARG A 51 12.40 -2.53 -7.95
N ARG A 52 12.65 -3.03 -9.18
CA ARG A 52 12.54 -2.22 -10.40
C ARG A 52 11.13 -1.70 -10.61
N LEU A 53 10.10 -2.53 -10.40
CA LEU A 53 8.70 -2.08 -10.49
C LEU A 53 8.43 -0.91 -9.54
N ILE A 54 8.87 -1.01 -8.28
CA ILE A 54 8.69 0.03 -7.26
C ILE A 54 9.46 1.30 -7.63
N TRP A 55 10.71 1.22 -8.09
CA TRP A 55 11.47 2.40 -8.47
C TRP A 55 10.87 3.09 -9.69
N GLN A 56 10.52 2.32 -10.72
CA GLN A 56 9.84 2.85 -11.90
C GLN A 56 8.51 3.52 -11.52
N PHE A 57 7.74 2.92 -10.59
CA PHE A 57 6.55 3.54 -10.04
C PHE A 57 6.83 4.86 -9.32
N LYS A 58 7.89 4.91 -8.51
CA LYS A 58 8.31 6.13 -7.81
C LYS A 58 8.68 7.26 -8.77
N ASP A 59 9.19 6.92 -9.95
CA ASP A 59 9.53 7.85 -11.03
C ASP A 59 8.32 8.20 -11.93
N GLY A 60 7.12 7.70 -11.61
CA GLY A 60 5.88 7.98 -12.35
C GLY A 60 5.61 7.05 -13.53
N ASN A 61 6.41 6.00 -13.70
CA ASN A 61 6.20 4.95 -14.71
C ASN A 61 5.34 3.81 -14.14
N ASN A 62 4.88 2.89 -14.98
CA ASN A 62 4.13 1.68 -14.55
C ASN A 62 2.86 1.92 -13.71
N SER A 63 2.28 3.12 -13.69
CA SER A 63 1.08 3.39 -12.90
C SER A 63 -0.07 2.44 -13.22
N ALA A 64 -0.28 2.11 -14.50
CA ALA A 64 -1.28 1.15 -14.95
C ALA A 64 -0.99 -0.28 -14.48
N THR A 65 0.28 -0.72 -14.57
CA THR A 65 0.71 -2.04 -14.09
C THR A 65 0.48 -2.19 -12.59
N VAL A 66 0.85 -1.19 -11.79
CA VAL A 66 0.64 -1.20 -10.34
C VAL A 66 -0.83 -1.13 -10.00
N ALA A 67 -1.61 -0.29 -10.69
CA ALA A 67 -3.06 -0.23 -10.53
C ALA A 67 -3.73 -1.58 -10.82
N ASN A 68 -3.33 -2.27 -11.89
CA ASN A 68 -3.85 -3.59 -12.24
C ASN A 68 -3.54 -4.64 -11.16
N LYS A 69 -2.30 -4.67 -10.65
CA LYS A 69 -1.93 -5.58 -9.54
C LYS A 69 -2.76 -5.32 -8.28
N ILE A 70 -2.90 -4.05 -7.88
CA ILE A 70 -3.71 -3.68 -6.72
C ILE A 70 -5.19 -3.99 -6.95
N ALA A 71 -5.73 -3.76 -8.15
CA ALA A 71 -7.12 -4.06 -8.48
C ALA A 71 -7.41 -5.56 -8.44
N GLN A 72 -6.50 -6.40 -8.94
CA GLN A 72 -6.62 -7.86 -8.84
C GLN A 72 -6.62 -8.30 -7.37
N ALA A 73 -5.65 -7.84 -6.58
CA ALA A 73 -5.56 -8.17 -5.16
C ALA A 73 -6.77 -7.70 -4.36
N PHE A 74 -7.30 -6.51 -4.69
CA PHE A 74 -8.48 -5.94 -4.09
C PHE A 74 -9.72 -6.82 -4.33
N ARG A 75 -9.93 -7.25 -5.57
CA ARG A 75 -11.06 -8.12 -5.95
C ARG A 75 -10.92 -9.50 -5.33
N ALA A 76 -9.73 -10.11 -5.39
CA ALA A 76 -9.45 -11.40 -4.77
C ALA A 76 -9.73 -11.37 -3.26
N LYS A 77 -9.43 -10.25 -2.59
CA LYS A 77 -9.70 -10.09 -1.16
C LYS A 77 -11.19 -9.87 -0.82
N GLY A 78 -12.04 -9.62 -1.82
CA GLY A 78 -13.47 -9.37 -1.61
C GLY A 78 -13.77 -8.03 -0.94
N PHE A 79 -12.90 -7.03 -1.12
CA PHE A 79 -13.14 -5.71 -0.56
C PHE A 79 -14.36 -5.02 -1.19
N SER A 80 -15.17 -4.38 -0.34
CA SER A 80 -16.35 -3.64 -0.79
C SER A 80 -15.98 -2.27 -1.33
N VAL A 81 -16.65 -1.84 -2.39
CA VAL A 81 -16.55 -0.49 -2.95
C VAL A 81 -17.68 0.44 -2.48
N THR A 82 -18.67 -0.11 -1.77
CA THR A 82 -19.82 0.64 -1.27
C THR A 82 -19.39 1.63 -0.19
N ASN A 83 -19.80 2.89 -0.34
CA ASN A 83 -19.47 3.97 0.59
C ASN A 83 -17.97 4.02 0.91
N ALA A 84 -17.13 3.85 -0.11
CA ALA A 84 -15.68 3.85 0.02
C ALA A 84 -15.02 4.83 -0.96
N CYS A 85 -13.75 5.13 -0.73
CA CYS A 85 -12.92 5.88 -1.67
C CYS A 85 -11.46 5.45 -1.62
N LEU A 86 -10.74 5.75 -2.70
CA LEU A 86 -9.29 5.57 -2.81
C LEU A 86 -8.58 6.87 -2.44
N MET A 87 -7.61 6.79 -1.54
CA MET A 87 -6.71 7.88 -1.18
C MET A 87 -5.26 7.40 -1.19
N VAL A 88 -4.30 8.32 -1.30
CA VAL A 88 -2.86 8.01 -1.23
C VAL A 88 -2.22 8.75 -0.07
N ILE A 89 -1.15 8.19 0.50
CA ILE A 89 -0.28 8.93 1.41
C ILE A 89 0.64 9.83 0.57
N PRO A 90 0.57 11.16 0.71
CA PRO A 90 1.37 12.03 -0.14
C PRO A 90 2.87 11.84 0.03
N ALA A 91 3.61 11.87 -1.09
CA ALA A 91 5.06 12.00 -1.07
C ALA A 91 5.47 13.41 -0.60
N SER A 92 6.66 13.55 0.00
CA SER A 92 7.11 14.83 0.58
C SER A 92 7.32 15.97 -0.42
N ASP A 93 7.29 15.66 -1.72
CA ASP A 93 7.43 16.59 -2.83
C ASP A 93 6.16 16.51 -3.70
N PRO A 94 5.43 17.63 -3.91
CA PRO A 94 4.17 17.64 -4.68
C PRO A 94 4.30 17.21 -6.15
N ILE A 95 5.44 17.49 -6.79
CA ILE A 95 5.71 17.10 -8.18
C ILE A 95 5.90 15.59 -8.24
N ARG A 96 6.75 15.03 -7.36
CA ARG A 96 6.93 13.58 -7.24
C ARG A 96 5.64 12.87 -6.84
N ASN A 97 4.85 13.48 -5.96
CA ASN A 97 3.54 12.98 -5.57
C ASN A 97 2.61 12.84 -6.78
N THR A 98 2.53 13.91 -7.59
CA THR A 98 1.71 13.94 -8.80
C THR A 98 2.16 12.89 -9.81
N ASN A 99 3.47 12.81 -10.08
CA ASN A 99 4.03 11.85 -11.03
C ASN A 99 3.72 10.41 -10.61
N ARG A 100 3.87 10.10 -9.33
CA ARG A 100 3.65 8.74 -8.80
C ARG A 100 2.17 8.36 -8.79
N PHE A 101 1.32 9.21 -8.23
CA PHE A 101 0.00 8.78 -7.77
C PHE A 101 -1.18 9.29 -8.60
N ARG A 102 -1.04 10.35 -9.41
CA ARG A 102 -2.18 10.88 -10.17
C ARG A 102 -2.72 9.86 -11.16
N ASN A 103 -1.86 9.35 -12.04
CA ASN A 103 -2.23 8.36 -13.05
C ASN A 103 -2.64 7.02 -12.42
N PHE A 104 -1.96 6.63 -11.35
CA PHE A 104 -2.29 5.43 -10.57
C PHE A 104 -3.69 5.50 -9.98
N SER A 105 -4.02 6.58 -9.27
CA SER A 105 -5.31 6.72 -8.59
C SER A 105 -6.48 6.77 -9.58
N ASN A 106 -6.28 7.44 -10.72
CA ASN A 106 -7.24 7.43 -11.81
C ASN A 106 -7.45 6.01 -12.37
N SER A 107 -6.36 5.31 -12.67
CA SER A 107 -6.42 3.96 -13.25
C SER A 107 -7.08 2.97 -12.29
N LEU A 108 -6.71 3.00 -11.01
CA LEU A 108 -7.24 2.11 -9.99
C LEU A 108 -8.71 2.42 -9.66
N GLY A 109 -9.05 3.71 -9.52
CA GLY A 109 -10.43 4.16 -9.31
C GLY A 109 -11.35 3.70 -10.43
N ASN A 110 -10.94 3.87 -11.69
CA ASN A 110 -11.69 3.40 -12.85
C ASN A 110 -11.82 1.88 -12.88
N ALA A 111 -10.75 1.14 -12.58
CA ALA A 111 -10.77 -0.32 -12.57
C ALA A 111 -11.72 -0.88 -11.50
N LEU A 112 -11.79 -0.25 -10.32
CA LEU A 112 -12.59 -0.73 -9.20
C LEU A 112 -13.98 -0.10 -9.08
N GLY A 113 -14.27 0.96 -9.85
CA GLY A 113 -15.47 1.77 -9.63
C GLY A 113 -15.43 2.54 -8.30
N LEU A 114 -14.24 2.80 -7.76
CA LEU A 114 -14.07 3.57 -6.53
C LEU A 114 -13.95 5.07 -6.86
N PRO A 115 -14.64 5.94 -6.12
CA PRO A 115 -14.38 7.38 -6.17
C PRO A 115 -12.90 7.67 -5.92
N ASN A 116 -12.28 8.38 -6.87
CA ASN A 116 -10.92 8.85 -6.73
C ASN A 116 -10.88 10.06 -5.77
N CYS A 117 -10.25 9.90 -4.62
CA CYS A 117 -10.02 10.95 -3.63
C CYS A 117 -8.51 11.23 -3.46
N TYR A 118 -7.73 11.12 -4.53
CA TYR A 118 -6.29 11.42 -4.57
C TYR A 118 -5.93 12.75 -3.90
N ASP A 119 -6.75 13.79 -4.09
CA ASP A 119 -6.60 15.13 -3.52
C ASP A 119 -7.30 15.30 -2.16
N GLY A 120 -7.71 14.20 -1.51
CA GLY A 120 -8.25 14.20 -0.15
C GLY A 120 -7.21 14.51 0.92
N ILE A 121 -5.92 14.36 0.60
CA ILE A 121 -4.79 14.85 1.39
C ILE A 121 -3.86 15.58 0.44
N THR A 122 -3.52 16.82 0.77
CA THR A 122 -2.51 17.60 0.05
C THR A 122 -1.31 17.82 0.96
N THR A 123 -0.13 18.04 0.39
CA THR A 123 1.08 18.35 1.15
C THR A 123 1.78 19.55 0.54
N VAL A 124 2.44 20.34 1.37
CA VAL A 124 3.47 21.27 0.93
C VAL A 124 4.81 20.54 0.81
N ALA A 125 5.73 21.10 0.01
CA ALA A 125 7.08 20.56 -0.13
C ALA A 125 7.81 20.60 1.23
N HIS A 126 8.44 19.50 1.60
CA HIS A 126 9.22 19.39 2.83
C HIS A 126 10.34 18.35 2.69
N GLU A 127 11.33 18.43 3.57
CA GLU A 127 12.41 17.46 3.67
C GLU A 127 11.85 16.05 3.88
N ALA A 128 12.37 15.09 3.12
CA ALA A 128 11.91 13.72 3.24
C ALA A 128 12.30 13.18 4.63
N THR A 129 11.32 12.90 5.49
CA THR A 129 11.56 12.38 6.86
C THR A 129 12.02 10.91 6.89
N LYS A 130 12.69 10.43 5.84
CA LYS A 130 13.25 9.08 5.73
C LYS A 130 14.26 8.85 6.86
N GLY A 131 14.22 7.68 7.50
CA GLY A 131 15.17 7.29 8.54
C GLY A 131 14.86 7.76 9.97
N HIS A 132 14.01 8.77 10.16
CA HIS A 132 13.62 9.23 11.48
C HIS A 132 12.41 8.44 12.00
N ALA A 133 12.68 7.41 12.81
CA ALA A 133 11.66 6.73 13.58
C ALA A 133 11.07 7.71 14.61
N GLY A 134 9.74 7.84 14.65
CA GLY A 134 9.04 8.63 15.69
C GLY A 134 8.69 10.08 15.35
N GLY A 135 9.03 10.61 14.17
CA GLY A 135 8.64 11.97 13.77
C GLY A 135 7.16 12.13 13.38
N ASN A 136 6.63 13.35 13.47
CA ASN A 136 5.33 13.71 12.91
C ASN A 136 5.42 13.70 11.36
N LYS A 137 4.76 12.73 10.73
CA LYS A 137 4.74 12.53 9.27
C LYS A 137 3.62 13.31 8.59
N ILE A 138 2.68 13.87 9.36
CA ILE A 138 1.49 14.55 8.84
C ILE A 138 1.53 16.06 9.08
N GLU A 139 2.62 16.60 9.62
CA GLU A 139 2.79 18.03 9.92
C GLU A 139 2.53 18.94 8.71
N HIS A 140 2.94 18.49 7.53
CA HIS A 140 2.80 19.25 6.28
C HIS A 140 1.54 18.88 5.48
N PHE A 141 0.67 18.05 6.05
CA PHE A 141 -0.52 17.55 5.36
C PHE A 141 -1.75 18.41 5.67
N THR A 142 -2.56 18.63 4.64
CA THR A 142 -3.89 19.22 4.76
C THR A 142 -4.92 18.18 4.35
N PHE A 143 -5.89 17.96 5.22
CA PHE A 143 -6.94 16.96 5.05
C PHE A 143 -8.24 17.62 4.60
N HIS A 144 -8.85 17.09 3.54
CA HIS A 144 -10.06 17.64 2.92
C HIS A 144 -11.28 16.76 3.22
N ASN A 145 -11.76 16.81 4.46
CA ASN A 145 -12.71 15.87 5.06
C ASN A 145 -13.96 15.61 4.21
N ALA A 146 -14.50 16.63 3.54
CA ALA A 146 -15.68 16.52 2.68
C ALA A 146 -15.58 15.40 1.61
N LYS A 147 -14.37 14.99 1.22
CA LYS A 147 -14.13 13.91 0.25
C LYS A 147 -14.33 12.51 0.84
N TYR A 148 -14.14 12.32 2.15
CA TYR A 148 -14.09 11.00 2.79
C TYR A 148 -14.96 10.85 4.03
N THR A 149 -15.61 11.91 4.54
CA THR A 149 -16.54 11.81 5.67
C THR A 149 -17.57 10.72 5.45
N GLY A 150 -17.72 9.84 6.44
CA GLY A 150 -18.63 8.69 6.44
C GLY A 150 -18.16 7.50 5.60
N LYS A 151 -17.04 7.60 4.86
CA LYS A 151 -16.59 6.56 3.93
C LYS A 151 -15.58 5.60 4.55
N THR A 152 -15.44 4.40 3.98
CA THR A 152 -14.26 3.57 4.16
C THR A 152 -13.14 4.07 3.24
N VAL A 153 -11.99 4.41 3.82
CA VAL A 153 -10.84 4.89 3.05
C VAL A 153 -9.89 3.73 2.78
N TYR A 154 -9.68 3.41 1.51
CA TYR A 154 -8.56 2.57 1.07
C TYR A 154 -7.35 3.47 0.85
N LEU A 155 -6.42 3.43 1.80
CA LEU A 155 -5.25 4.30 1.84
C LEU A 155 -4.04 3.59 1.24
N PHE A 156 -3.57 4.06 0.10
CA PHE A 156 -2.46 3.47 -0.64
C PHE A 156 -1.12 4.18 -0.41
N ASP A 157 -0.04 3.41 -0.34
CA ASP A 157 1.33 3.87 -0.54
C ASP A 157 2.15 2.77 -1.24
N ASP A 158 3.31 3.11 -1.80
CA ASP A 158 4.12 2.13 -2.54
C ASP A 158 4.68 1.03 -1.62
N VAL A 159 5.36 1.42 -0.54
CA VAL A 159 6.09 0.49 0.33
C VAL A 159 5.84 0.79 1.80
N CYS A 160 5.26 -0.17 2.52
CA CYS A 160 5.16 -0.10 3.96
C CYS A 160 6.50 -0.47 4.61
N THR A 161 7.13 0.47 5.32
CA THR A 161 8.33 0.16 6.13
C THR A 161 7.96 -0.14 7.59
N SER A 162 7.71 0.90 8.39
CA SER A 162 7.29 0.79 9.80
C SER A 162 5.79 0.98 10.02
N ALA A 163 5.04 1.25 8.95
CA ALA A 163 3.66 1.74 8.97
C ALA A 163 3.44 3.06 9.76
N THR A 164 4.50 3.81 10.11
CA THR A 164 4.35 5.05 10.91
C THR A 164 3.48 6.09 10.19
N SER A 165 3.76 6.40 8.92
CA SER A 165 2.97 7.35 8.14
C SER A 165 1.52 6.89 8.00
N PHE A 166 1.31 5.60 7.71
CA PHE A 166 -0.03 5.01 7.65
C PHE A 166 -0.80 5.22 8.95
N LYS A 167 -0.22 4.88 10.11
CA LYS A 167 -0.90 5.01 11.41
C LYS A 167 -1.28 6.44 11.72
N GLN A 168 -0.41 7.41 11.46
CA GLN A 168 -0.69 8.83 11.72
C GLN A 168 -1.75 9.38 10.77
N VAL A 169 -1.66 9.07 9.48
CA VAL A 169 -2.68 9.47 8.48
C VAL A 169 -4.02 8.82 8.81
N ALA A 170 -4.04 7.53 9.13
CA ALA A 170 -5.26 6.81 9.48
C ALA A 170 -5.91 7.37 10.75
N ALA A 171 -5.12 7.68 11.78
CA ALA A 171 -5.62 8.32 13.00
C ALA A 171 -6.33 9.64 12.68
N GLU A 172 -5.72 10.46 11.82
CA GLU A 172 -6.28 11.75 11.43
C GLU A 172 -7.53 11.62 10.57
N LEU A 173 -7.54 10.71 9.58
CA LEU A 173 -8.72 10.40 8.76
C LEU A 173 -9.91 9.97 9.62
N LEU A 174 -9.67 9.07 10.59
CA LEU A 174 -10.71 8.61 11.52
C LEU A 174 -11.22 9.75 12.40
N ARG A 175 -10.30 10.56 12.96
CA ARG A 175 -10.64 11.73 13.79
C ARG A 175 -11.48 12.75 13.03
N THR A 176 -11.25 12.88 11.72
CA THR A 176 -11.86 13.90 10.87
C THR A 176 -13.06 13.42 10.06
N GLY A 177 -13.51 12.18 10.26
CA GLY A 177 -14.82 11.72 9.80
C GLY A 177 -14.82 10.45 8.95
N ALA A 178 -13.68 9.82 8.66
CA ALA A 178 -13.67 8.51 7.99
C ALA A 178 -14.32 7.44 8.89
N SER A 179 -15.16 6.58 8.31
CA SER A 179 -15.79 5.48 9.05
C SER A 179 -14.79 4.37 9.40
N ASN A 180 -13.89 4.07 8.45
CA ASN A 180 -12.86 3.04 8.54
C ASN A 180 -11.67 3.42 7.64
N VAL A 181 -10.48 2.86 7.93
CA VAL A 181 -9.27 3.03 7.12
C VAL A 181 -8.59 1.68 6.93
N ILE A 182 -8.31 1.32 5.68
CA ILE A 182 -7.61 0.09 5.30
C ILE A 182 -6.37 0.47 4.50
N GLY A 183 -5.20 -0.01 4.94
CA GLY A 183 -3.94 0.28 4.25
C GLY A 183 -3.68 -0.71 3.12
N LEU A 184 -3.36 -0.22 1.93
CA LEU A 184 -2.99 -1.03 0.76
C LEU A 184 -1.58 -0.66 0.33
N PHE A 185 -0.73 -1.65 0.10
CA PHE A 185 0.66 -1.42 -0.31
C PHE A 185 1.06 -2.34 -1.44
N LEU A 186 1.88 -1.85 -2.36
CA LEU A 186 2.49 -2.72 -3.35
C LEU A 186 3.47 -3.68 -2.68
N ALA A 187 4.25 -3.22 -1.69
CA ALA A 187 5.17 -4.06 -0.96
C ALA A 187 5.34 -3.70 0.53
N LYS A 188 5.86 -4.65 1.32
CA LYS A 188 6.26 -4.47 2.72
C LYS A 188 7.78 -4.65 2.85
N THR A 189 8.47 -3.70 3.46
CA THR A 189 9.90 -3.84 3.75
C THR A 189 10.14 -5.00 4.71
N VAL A 190 11.07 -5.89 4.35
CA VAL A 190 11.53 -6.99 5.20
C VAL A 190 12.85 -6.64 5.88
N SER A 191 13.04 -7.14 7.09
CA SER A 191 14.25 -6.91 7.89
C SER A 191 15.27 -8.05 7.81
N THR A 192 14.81 -9.23 7.38
CA THR A 192 15.54 -10.50 7.23
C THR A 192 15.07 -11.20 5.96
N TYR A 193 15.81 -12.20 5.48
CA TYR A 193 15.30 -13.11 4.46
C TYR A 193 14.08 -13.87 5.01
N VAL A 194 12.97 -13.76 4.29
CA VAL A 194 11.74 -14.49 4.59
C VAL A 194 11.74 -15.69 3.65
N GLN A 195 11.69 -16.90 4.21
CA GLN A 195 11.46 -18.10 3.41
C GLN A 195 10.02 -18.05 2.90
N TYR A 196 9.82 -18.24 1.60
CA TYR A 196 8.50 -18.38 1.02
C TYR A 196 8.03 -19.81 1.27
N GLU A 197 7.10 -19.96 2.21
CA GLU A 197 6.24 -21.13 2.28
C GLU A 197 5.06 -20.79 1.34
N PRO A 198 4.95 -21.39 0.15
CA PRO A 198 3.67 -21.33 -0.55
C PRO A 198 2.63 -21.88 0.42
N ASP A 199 1.56 -21.11 0.67
CA ASP A 199 0.40 -21.64 1.36
C ASP A 199 0.03 -22.94 0.64
N PHE A 200 0.26 -24.09 1.29
CA PHE A 200 -0.29 -25.34 0.81
C PHE A 200 -1.80 -25.16 0.91
N ASP A 201 -2.45 -25.00 -0.24
CA ASP A 201 -3.86 -25.34 -0.38
C ASP A 201 -3.99 -26.81 0.05
N VAL A 202 -4.28 -27.03 1.33
CA VAL A 202 -4.89 -28.27 1.77
C VAL A 202 -6.33 -28.17 1.30
N PHE A 203 -6.56 -28.54 0.04
CA PHE A 203 -7.84 -29.12 -0.35
C PHE A 203 -7.94 -30.42 0.43
N ASP A 204 -8.76 -30.44 1.49
CA ASP A 204 -9.29 -31.70 2.01
C ASP A 204 -10.07 -32.36 0.88
N ILE A 205 -9.45 -33.34 0.21
CA ILE A 205 -10.11 -34.29 -0.72
C ILE A 205 -10.64 -35.48 0.09
N ASP A 206 -11.01 -35.29 1.35
CA ASP A 206 -11.60 -36.34 2.18
C ASP A 206 -13.10 -36.12 2.47
N ASP A 207 -13.72 -35.04 1.97
CA ASP A 207 -15.19 -34.83 2.03
C ASP A 207 -15.92 -35.27 0.74
N LEU A 208 -15.33 -36.18 -0.04
CA LEU A 208 -15.96 -36.73 -1.24
C LEU A 208 -15.85 -38.25 -1.37
N PHE A 209 -16.10 -38.99 -0.29
CA PHE A 209 -16.67 -40.35 -0.32
C PHE A 209 -17.46 -40.67 0.96
#